data_AF-A0A133UMZ4-F1
#
_entry.id   AF-A0A133UMZ4-F1
#
_cell.length_a   1.000
_cell.length_b   1.000
_cell.length_c   1.000
_cell.angle_alpha   90.00
_cell.angle_beta   90.00
_cell.angle_gamma   90.00
#
_symmetry.space_group_name_H-M   'P 1'
#
loop_
_entity.id
_entity.type
_entity.pdbx_description
1 polymer ?
#
loop_
_entity_poly.entity_id
_entity_poly.type
_entity_poly.pdbx_seq_one_letter_code
_entity_poly.pdbx_strand_id
1 'polypeptide(L)'
;MDYIRVLSSYEDTKEEDEKEIKEFLKEKNKDELSKLTNAEASDLIQKLLKRPVGYEFPCGRKEKVNKKRANRFNLFGSIESCIHACPENRDPNSCKWFQKTRGIEGSAL
;
A
#
# COMPACT_ATOMS: atom_id res chain seq x y z
N MET A 1 16.50 1.38 -7.99
CA MET A 1 16.67 0.80 -6.63
C MET A 1 15.87 1.54 -5.58
N ASP A 2 15.61 2.83 -5.77
CA ASP A 2 14.88 3.65 -4.78
C ASP A 2 13.47 3.14 -4.50
N TYR A 3 12.81 2.52 -5.47
CA TYR A 3 11.49 1.94 -5.24
C TYR A 3 11.49 0.78 -4.24
N ILE A 4 12.53 -0.07 -4.23
CA ILE A 4 12.67 -1.14 -3.23
C ILE A 4 12.84 -0.53 -1.83
N ARG A 5 13.60 0.56 -1.71
CA ARG A 5 13.78 1.28 -0.44
C ARG A 5 12.48 1.89 0.07
N VAL A 6 11.66 2.44 -0.82
CA VAL A 6 10.31 2.94 -0.47
C VAL A 6 9.41 1.78 -0.03
N LEU A 7 9.47 0.63 -0.71
CA LEU A 7 8.67 -0.53 -0.31
C LEU A 7 9.10 -1.12 1.02
N SER A 8 10.38 -1.03 1.39
CA SER A 8 10.91 -1.51 2.68
C SER A 8 10.90 -0.47 3.79
N SER A 9 10.33 0.73 3.58
CA SER A 9 10.26 1.78 4.60
C SER A 9 8.96 1.77 5.41
N TYR A 10 8.07 0.81 5.16
CA TYR A 10 6.85 0.62 5.96
C TYR A 10 7.26 0.05 7.32
N GLU A 11 7.09 0.82 8.39
CA GLU A 11 7.47 0.42 9.76
C GLU A 11 6.87 -0.95 10.14
N ASP A 12 5.61 -1.20 9.79
CA ASP A 12 4.89 -2.45 10.05
C ASP A 12 5.53 -3.72 9.46
N THR A 13 6.37 -3.60 8.44
CA THR A 13 6.94 -4.75 7.71
C THR A 13 8.44 -4.65 7.48
N LYS A 14 9.09 -3.64 8.07
CA LYS A 14 10.47 -3.26 7.75
C LYS A 14 11.45 -4.40 7.99
N GLU A 15 11.36 -5.04 9.16
CA GLU A 15 12.26 -6.13 9.53
C GLU A 15 12.09 -7.34 8.59
N GLU A 16 10.86 -7.71 8.28
CA GLU A 16 10.59 -8.79 7.35
C GLU A 16 11.03 -8.43 5.93
N ASP A 17 10.95 -7.15 5.53
CA ASP A 17 11.32 -6.69 4.19
C ASP A 17 12.84 -6.77 4.04
N GLU A 18 13.57 -6.30 5.05
CA GLU A 18 15.02 -6.42 5.10
C GLU A 18 15.48 -7.88 5.07
N LYS A 19 14.79 -8.76 5.78
CA LYS A 19 15.09 -10.20 5.75
C LYS A 19 14.86 -10.80 4.36
N GLU A 20 13.70 -10.56 3.74
CA GLU A 20 13.39 -11.05 2.39
C GLU A 20 14.39 -10.50 1.36
N ILE A 21 14.78 -9.23 1.46
CA ILE A 21 15.78 -8.62 0.59
C ILE A 21 17.13 -9.33 0.73
N LYS A 22 17.59 -9.58 1.96
CA LYS A 22 18.85 -10.28 2.23
C LYS A 22 18.82 -11.71 1.70
N GLU A 23 17.73 -12.43 1.93
CA GLU A 23 17.54 -13.79 1.43
C GLU A 23 17.54 -13.82 -0.10
N PHE A 24 16.80 -12.92 -0.76
CA PHE A 24 16.74 -12.83 -2.21
C PHE A 24 18.10 -12.50 -2.84
N LEU A 25 18.86 -11.56 -2.25
CA LEU A 25 20.21 -11.24 -2.71
C LEU A 25 21.14 -12.45 -2.61
N LYS A 26 21.08 -13.19 -1.50
CA LYS A 26 21.84 -14.44 -1.33
C LYS A 26 21.45 -15.50 -2.35
N GLU A 27 20.16 -15.70 -2.63
CA GLU A 27 19.68 -16.62 -3.66
C GLU A 27 20.21 -16.27 -5.06
N LYS A 28 20.40 -14.99 -5.36
CA LYS A 28 20.94 -14.51 -6.63
C LYS A 28 22.46 -14.35 -6.64
N ASN A 29 23.16 -14.78 -5.58
CA ASN A 29 24.60 -14.61 -5.38
C ASN A 29 25.05 -13.15 -5.51
N LYS A 30 24.29 -12.24 -4.90
CA LYS A 30 24.54 -10.80 -4.89
C LYS A 30 24.62 -10.29 -3.46
N ASP A 31 25.38 -9.21 -3.29
CA ASP A 31 25.66 -8.54 -2.02
C ASP A 31 24.93 -7.20 -1.92
N GLU A 32 24.52 -6.61 -3.03
CA GLU A 32 23.83 -5.32 -3.07
C GLU A 32 22.71 -5.26 -4.11
N LEU A 33 21.70 -4.44 -3.81
CA LEU A 33 20.54 -4.22 -4.68
C LEU A 33 20.95 -3.72 -6.07
N SER A 34 21.92 -2.81 -6.17
CA SER A 34 22.43 -2.24 -7.44
C SER A 34 22.92 -3.28 -8.44
N LYS A 35 23.32 -4.47 -7.98
CA LYS A 35 23.77 -5.58 -8.84
C LYS A 35 22.62 -6.42 -9.39
N LEU A 36 21.38 -6.21 -8.96
CA LEU A 36 20.21 -6.87 -9.54
C LEU A 36 19.99 -6.38 -10.97
N THR A 37 19.71 -7.31 -11.87
CA THR A 37 19.18 -7.00 -13.20
C THR A 37 17.77 -6.44 -13.08
N ASN A 38 17.28 -5.81 -14.14
CA ASN A 38 15.90 -5.31 -14.18
C ASN A 38 14.87 -6.42 -13.91
N ALA A 39 15.11 -7.64 -14.40
CA ALA A 39 14.23 -8.78 -14.17
C ALA A 39 14.20 -9.17 -12.69
N GLU A 40 15.35 -9.35 -12.05
CA GLU A 40 15.43 -9.72 -10.63
C GLU A 40 14.91 -8.62 -9.71
N ALA A 41 15.19 -7.35 -10.04
CA ALA A 41 14.64 -6.22 -9.31
C ALA A 41 13.10 -6.19 -9.41
N SER A 42 12.55 -6.47 -10.60
CA SER A 42 11.11 -6.59 -10.80
C SER A 42 10.52 -7.73 -9.97
N ASP A 43 11.17 -8.90 -9.94
CA ASP A 43 10.73 -10.05 -9.13
C ASP A 43 10.69 -9.72 -7.63
N LEU A 44 11.76 -9.09 -7.13
CA LEU A 44 11.84 -8.64 -5.74
C LEU A 44 10.75 -7.61 -5.42
N ILE A 45 10.52 -6.64 -6.31
CA ILE A 45 9.44 -5.66 -6.18
C ILE A 45 8.08 -6.37 -6.09
N GLN A 46 7.81 -7.36 -6.94
CA GLN A 46 6.54 -8.10 -6.90
C GLN A 46 6.36 -8.88 -5.59
N LYS A 47 7.43 -9.44 -5.02
CA LYS A 47 7.40 -10.07 -3.69
C LYS A 47 7.03 -9.05 -2.62
N LEU A 48 7.73 -7.93 -2.54
CA LEU A 48 7.50 -6.89 -1.54
C LEU A 48 6.09 -6.28 -1.66
N LEU A 49 5.61 -6.05 -2.88
CA LEU A 49 4.29 -5.45 -3.15
C LEU A 49 3.11 -6.28 -2.64
N LYS A 50 3.27 -7.61 -2.52
CA LYS A 50 2.23 -8.52 -2.04
C LYS A 50 2.08 -8.52 -0.52
N ARG A 51 3.08 -8.02 0.21
CA ARG A 51 3.07 -8.04 1.67
C ARG A 51 1.96 -7.13 2.21
N PRO A 52 1.11 -7.62 3.13
CA PRO A 52 0.10 -6.79 3.78
C PRO A 52 0.76 -5.79 4.74
N VAL A 53 0.25 -4.56 4.74
CA VAL A 53 0.61 -3.45 5.62
C VAL A 53 -0.66 -2.86 6.24
N GLY A 54 -0.54 -2.24 7.41
CA GLY A 54 -1.62 -1.47 7.98
C GLY A 54 -1.95 -0.25 7.12
N TYR A 55 -3.24 -0.01 6.89
CA TYR A 55 -3.71 1.22 6.26
C TYR A 55 -4.86 1.80 7.06
N GLU A 56 -4.74 3.08 7.40
CA GLU A 56 -5.79 3.85 8.05
C GLU A 56 -6.56 4.65 7.00
N PHE A 57 -7.85 4.35 6.89
CA PHE A 57 -8.77 5.06 6.02
C PHE A 57 -9.08 6.45 6.58
N PRO A 58 -9.49 7.40 5.73
CA PRO A 58 -9.83 8.76 6.16
C PRO A 58 -10.93 8.83 7.23
N CYS A 59 -11.80 7.82 7.30
CA CYS A 59 -12.84 7.69 8.31
C CYS A 59 -12.34 7.11 9.65
N GLY A 60 -11.02 6.89 9.81
CA GLY A 60 -10.38 6.36 11.02
C GLY A 60 -10.37 4.83 11.12
N ARG A 61 -10.92 4.12 10.14
CA ARG A 61 -10.91 2.65 10.11
C ARG A 61 -9.55 2.11 9.71
N LYS A 62 -9.17 0.94 10.23
CA LYS A 62 -7.90 0.29 9.93
C LYS A 62 -8.14 -1.05 9.27
N GLU A 63 -7.34 -1.38 8.26
CA GLU A 63 -7.39 -2.66 7.54
C GLU A 63 -5.98 -3.08 7.13
N LYS A 64 -5.78 -4.39 6.88
CA LYS A 64 -4.56 -4.87 6.24
C LYS A 64 -4.74 -4.89 4.73
N VAL A 65 -3.96 -4.10 4.01
CA VAL A 65 -3.95 -4.08 2.54
C VAL A 65 -2.54 -4.36 2.04
N ASN A 66 -2.40 -4.92 0.84
CA ASN A 66 -1.06 -5.08 0.27
C ASN A 66 -0.43 -3.73 -0.09
N LYS A 67 0.91 -3.66 -0.11
CA LYS A 67 1.63 -2.41 -0.43
C LYS A 67 1.29 -1.85 -1.80
N LYS A 68 0.95 -2.70 -2.78
CA LYS A 68 0.45 -2.25 -4.07
C LYS A 68 -0.80 -1.38 -3.94
N ARG A 69 -1.77 -1.81 -3.12
CA ARG A 69 -2.99 -1.05 -2.82
C ARG A 69 -2.69 0.19 -1.98
N ALA A 70 -1.89 0.06 -0.91
CA ALA A 70 -1.52 1.20 -0.07
C ALA A 70 -0.86 2.32 -0.89
N ASN A 71 0.10 1.98 -1.75
CA ASN A 71 0.73 2.93 -2.67
C ASN A 71 -0.27 3.58 -3.63
N ARG A 72 -1.19 2.80 -4.20
CA ARG A 72 -2.26 3.32 -5.07
C ARG A 72 -3.10 4.34 -4.31
N PHE A 73 -3.49 4.05 -3.08
CA PHE A 73 -4.29 4.96 -2.26
C PHE A 73 -3.54 6.25 -1.92
N ASN A 74 -2.24 6.16 -1.62
CA ASN A 74 -1.43 7.34 -1.35
C ASN A 74 -1.24 8.23 -2.59
N LEU A 75 -1.26 7.65 -3.80
CA LEU A 75 -1.12 8.40 -5.06
C LEU A 75 -2.44 9.01 -5.54
N PHE A 76 -3.54 8.25 -5.50
CA PHE A 76 -4.84 8.67 -6.05
C PHE A 76 -5.79 9.26 -4.99
N GLY A 77 -5.41 9.20 -3.72
CA GLY A 77 -6.12 9.82 -2.62
C GLY A 77 -7.24 8.99 -2.00
N SER A 78 -8.00 9.65 -1.14
CA SER A 78 -9.03 9.08 -0.26
C SER A 78 -10.21 8.43 -0.98
N ILE A 79 -10.56 8.91 -2.18
CA ILE A 79 -11.67 8.36 -2.96
C ILE A 79 -11.35 6.94 -3.43
N GLU A 80 -10.13 6.75 -3.92
CA GLU A 80 -9.66 5.46 -4.45
C GLU A 80 -9.65 4.38 -3.35
N SER A 81 -9.20 4.72 -2.15
CA SER A 81 -9.23 3.78 -1.02
C SER A 81 -10.65 3.44 -0.59
N CYS A 82 -11.52 4.44 -0.46
CA CYS A 82 -12.91 4.23 -0.06
C CYS A 82 -13.71 3.40 -1.08
N ILE A 83 -13.53 3.59 -2.38
CA ILE A 83 -14.26 2.81 -3.41
C ILE A 83 -13.80 1.34 -3.43
N HIS A 84 -12.49 1.10 -3.39
CA HIS A 84 -11.95 -0.21 -3.75
C HIS A 84 -11.51 -1.07 -2.57
N ALA A 85 -11.42 -0.51 -1.37
CA ALA A 85 -10.94 -1.23 -0.20
C ALA A 85 -11.63 -0.86 1.11
N CYS A 86 -12.77 -0.15 1.08
CA CYS A 86 -13.54 0.10 2.30
C CYS A 86 -13.87 -1.24 2.99
N PRO A 87 -13.51 -1.41 4.29
CA PRO A 87 -13.71 -2.67 5.02
C PRO A 87 -15.18 -3.11 5.10
N GLU A 88 -16.11 -2.17 5.04
CA GLU A 88 -17.54 -2.48 5.07
C GLU A 88 -18.12 -2.81 3.69
N ASN A 89 -17.29 -2.76 2.64
CA ASN A 89 -17.71 -2.92 1.24
C ASN A 89 -18.91 -2.02 0.88
N ARG A 90 -18.97 -0.82 1.47
CA ARG A 90 -20.06 0.15 1.31
C ARG A 90 -19.75 1.10 0.17
N ASP A 91 -20.78 1.49 -0.56
CA ASP A 91 -20.70 2.58 -1.53
C ASP A 91 -20.21 3.85 -0.82
N PRO A 92 -19.19 4.56 -1.35
CA PRO A 92 -18.68 5.77 -0.69
C PRO A 92 -19.76 6.81 -0.44
N ASN A 93 -20.77 6.94 -1.31
CA ASN A 93 -21.86 7.89 -1.13
C ASN A 93 -22.83 7.47 -0.02
N SER A 94 -22.74 6.25 0.51
CA SER A 94 -23.43 5.81 1.74
C SER A 94 -22.59 6.02 3.01
N CYS A 95 -21.31 6.36 2.89
CA CYS A 95 -20.44 6.61 4.01
C CYS A 95 -20.63 8.03 4.55
N LYS A 96 -21.04 8.16 5.82
CA LYS A 96 -21.25 9.46 6.49
C LYS A 96 -20.03 10.39 6.40
N TRP A 97 -18.83 9.85 6.56
CA TRP A 97 -17.60 10.64 6.42
C TRP A 97 -17.48 11.24 5.02
N PHE A 98 -17.73 10.44 3.99
CA PHE A 98 -17.61 10.87 2.60
C PHE A 98 -18.71 11.86 2.19
N GLN A 99 -19.94 11.65 2.66
CA GLN A 99 -21.07 12.57 2.49
C GLN A 99 -20.74 13.95 3.09
N LYS A 100 -20.18 13.97 4.30
CA LYS A 100 -19.76 15.20 4.99
C LYS A 100 -18.65 15.93 4.25
N THR A 101 -17.62 15.21 3.79
CA THR A 101 -16.47 15.80 3.07
C THR A 101 -16.85 16.37 1.70
N ARG A 102 -17.88 15.81 1.04
CA ARG A 102 -18.40 16.33 -0.25
C ARG A 102 -19.42 17.47 -0.10
N GLY A 103 -19.78 17.86 1.13
CA GLY A 103 -20.79 18.89 1.36
C GLY A 103 -22.22 18.48 0.97
N ILE A 104 -22.52 17.17 0.99
CA ILE A 104 -23.86 16.65 0.65
C ILE A 104 -24.84 16.83 1.83
N GLU A 105 -24.36 17.19 3.02
CA GLU A 105 -25.19 17.72 4.10
C GLU A 105 -25.55 19.19 3.79
N GLY A 106 -26.55 19.39 2.92
CA GLY A 106 -27.02 20.73 2.53
C GLY A 106 -28.12 20.81 1.47
N SER A 107 -28.74 19.71 1.03
CA SER A 107 -29.94 19.78 0.18
C SER A 107 -30.91 18.65 0.49
N ALA A 108 -31.58 18.80 1.63
CA ALA A 108 -32.94 18.31 1.79
C ALA A 108 -33.84 19.56 1.77
N LEU A 109 -34.38 19.86 0.58
CA LEU A 109 -35.62 20.64 0.44
C LEU A 109 -36.79 19.67 0.59
#